data_AF-A0AAN9JR45-F1
#
_entry.id   AF-A0AAN9JR45-F1
#
_cell.length_a   1.000
_cell.length_b   1.000
_cell.length_c   1.000
_cell.angle_alpha   90.00
_cell.angle_beta   90.00
_cell.angle_gamma   90.00
#
_symmetry.space_group_name_H-M   'P 1'
#
loop_
_entity.id
_entity.type
_entity.pdbx_description
1 polymer ?
#
loop_
_entity_poly.entity_id
_entity_poly.type
_entity_poly.pdbx_seq_one_letter_code
_entity_poly.pdbx_strand_id
1 'polypeptide(L)'
;MAFVPKFLLFLTFFTMIIKFLLFLTFFTMIIVPATSQPCKSYTFPNPINYATCEDLPVLETSLHWNYHPSLGKVDVAFKKANAKGSSWIAWAINPSSKGMVGSQAFVAIHKFDGTLKAYTSPITSYGTMLQEGNLTFPVYSVLASYTNGSIIIFATFQLPSNNTLVNHVWQEGLVSNDGTLRAHSMSGPNLQSFGTLDFLSGKVSETGGKFDSRTTLRNVHGILNVISWGILMPIGVILVRYLKAFDGLGATWFHLHRSCQSLALLIGIAGFCTGLYMGNNSKVHHAPHRCIGITLMCLALTQVFVAICLRPKKDHKHRIFWNIFHYIVGYSTIALAILNVFKGFDILNAQKIWKNIYVGIIISLAIIALMLEVLTWIWMYKKKRTKKPVEEFDIGQQHA
;
A
#
# COMPACT_ATOMS: atom_id res chain seq x y z
N MET A 1 -19.54 -41.12 -25.66
CA MET A 1 -19.86 -40.71 -24.27
C MET A 1 -18.63 -40.22 -23.46
N ALA A 2 -17.61 -39.61 -24.08
CA ALA A 2 -16.34 -39.23 -23.43
C ALA A 2 -16.15 -37.71 -23.19
N PHE A 3 -17.20 -36.91 -23.41
CA PHE A 3 -17.16 -35.44 -23.32
C PHE A 3 -17.39 -34.92 -21.88
N VAL A 4 -18.17 -35.67 -21.09
CA VAL A 4 -18.60 -35.31 -19.73
C VAL A 4 -17.45 -35.21 -18.71
N PRO A 5 -16.44 -36.11 -18.69
CA PRO A 5 -15.36 -36.03 -17.70
C PRO A 5 -14.42 -34.84 -17.91
N LYS A 6 -14.21 -34.44 -19.17
CA LYS A 6 -13.32 -33.33 -19.54
C LYS A 6 -13.93 -31.97 -19.20
N PHE A 7 -15.24 -31.83 -19.40
CA PHE A 7 -15.99 -30.64 -19.03
C PHE A 7 -16.10 -30.48 -17.50
N LEU A 8 -16.33 -31.57 -16.75
CA LEU A 8 -16.34 -31.54 -15.29
C LEU A 8 -14.98 -31.15 -14.68
N LEU A 9 -13.87 -31.64 -15.22
CA LEU A 9 -12.53 -31.28 -14.76
C LEU A 9 -12.20 -29.80 -15.04
N PHE A 10 -12.64 -29.28 -16.17
CA PHE A 10 -12.52 -27.86 -16.50
C PHE A 10 -13.41 -26.98 -15.61
N LEU A 11 -14.64 -27.41 -15.33
CA LEU A 11 -15.57 -26.68 -14.46
C LEU A 11 -15.09 -26.68 -13.01
N THR A 12 -14.55 -27.79 -12.52
CA THR A 12 -13.90 -27.86 -11.19
C THR A 12 -12.66 -26.99 -11.12
N PHE A 13 -11.84 -26.97 -12.17
CA PHE A 13 -10.67 -26.08 -12.27
C PHE A 13 -11.06 -24.59 -12.24
N PHE A 14 -12.06 -24.20 -13.04
CA PHE A 14 -12.54 -22.82 -13.14
C PHE A 14 -13.26 -22.36 -11.85
N THR A 15 -14.07 -23.23 -11.24
CA THR A 15 -14.73 -22.94 -9.96
C THR A 15 -13.76 -22.89 -8.79
N MET A 16 -12.66 -23.66 -8.80
CA MET A 16 -11.61 -23.58 -7.78
C MET A 16 -10.86 -22.24 -7.85
N ILE A 17 -10.56 -21.75 -9.07
CA ILE A 17 -9.95 -20.43 -9.28
C ILE A 17 -10.89 -19.30 -8.82
N ILE A 18 -12.18 -19.36 -9.16
CA ILE A 18 -13.16 -18.35 -8.75
C ILE A 18 -13.36 -18.35 -7.24
N LYS A 19 -13.54 -19.53 -6.61
CA LYS A 19 -13.70 -19.64 -5.16
C LYS A 19 -12.46 -19.14 -4.42
N PHE A 20 -11.27 -19.37 -4.97
CA PHE A 20 -10.02 -18.88 -4.39
C PHE A 20 -9.84 -17.37 -4.56
N LEU A 21 -10.20 -16.79 -5.71
CA LEU A 21 -10.23 -15.33 -5.91
C LEU A 21 -11.20 -14.65 -4.93
N LEU A 22 -12.37 -15.24 -4.72
CA LEU A 22 -13.36 -14.77 -3.73
C LEU A 22 -12.84 -14.92 -2.28
N PHE A 23 -12.13 -16.01 -1.97
CA PHE A 23 -11.49 -16.22 -0.67
C PHE A 23 -10.40 -15.17 -0.37
N LEU A 24 -9.61 -14.78 -1.39
CA LEU A 24 -8.60 -13.73 -1.27
C LEU A 24 -9.23 -12.35 -0.99
N THR A 25 -10.39 -12.06 -1.59
CA THR A 25 -11.15 -10.82 -1.29
C THR A 25 -11.82 -10.83 0.08
N PHE A 26 -12.11 -12.00 0.64
CA PHE A 26 -12.70 -12.14 1.97
C PHE A 26 -11.67 -11.88 3.09
N PHE A 27 -10.42 -12.32 2.90
CA PHE A 27 -9.34 -12.11 3.87
C PHE A 27 -8.90 -10.64 3.99
N THR A 28 -9.11 -9.81 2.96
CA THR A 28 -8.82 -8.36 3.03
C THR A 28 -9.80 -7.57 3.91
N MET A 29 -10.93 -8.17 4.32
CA MET A 29 -11.96 -7.50 5.13
C MET A 29 -11.84 -7.73 6.66
N ILE A 30 -10.88 -8.56 7.13
CA ILE A 30 -10.81 -8.99 8.54
C ILE A 30 -9.85 -8.13 9.40
N ILE A 31 -9.28 -7.06 8.86
CA ILE A 31 -8.46 -6.13 9.66
C ILE A 31 -9.38 -5.09 10.28
N VAL A 32 -9.98 -5.41 11.42
CA VAL A 32 -10.61 -4.42 12.30
C VAL A 32 -9.49 -3.77 13.12
N PRO A 33 -9.12 -2.50 12.88
CA PRO A 33 -8.23 -1.81 13.80
C PRO A 33 -8.92 -1.66 15.17
N ALA A 34 -8.17 -1.84 16.24
CA ALA A 34 -8.63 -1.51 17.59
C ALA A 34 -9.03 -0.02 17.60
N THR A 35 -10.32 0.26 17.72
CA THR A 35 -10.82 1.63 17.74
C THR A 35 -10.60 2.23 19.12
N SER A 36 -9.95 3.39 19.17
CA SER A 36 -9.90 4.21 20.38
C SER A 36 -11.32 4.69 20.74
N GLN A 37 -11.58 4.87 22.04
CA GLN A 37 -12.85 5.47 22.50
C GLN A 37 -13.02 6.88 21.91
N PRO A 38 -14.24 7.25 21.47
CA PRO A 38 -14.50 8.53 20.83
C PRO A 38 -14.33 9.70 21.81
N CYS A 39 -13.84 10.86 21.32
CA CYS A 39 -13.48 12.01 22.15
C CYS A 39 -14.61 12.46 23.08
N LYS A 40 -15.86 12.41 22.63
CA LYS A 40 -17.05 12.83 23.41
C LYS A 40 -17.28 12.04 24.69
N SER A 41 -16.69 10.85 24.79
CA SER A 41 -16.82 9.99 25.98
C SER A 41 -15.76 10.26 27.04
N TYR A 42 -14.77 11.11 26.75
CA TYR A 42 -13.67 11.39 27.66
C TYR A 42 -13.99 12.56 28.58
N THR A 43 -13.97 12.30 29.90
CA THR A 43 -14.15 13.33 30.93
C THR A 43 -12.80 13.76 31.49
N PHE A 44 -12.50 15.06 31.41
CA PHE A 44 -11.28 15.60 32.00
C PHE A 44 -11.41 15.70 33.53
N PRO A 45 -10.34 15.38 34.28
CA PRO A 45 -10.33 15.57 35.74
C PRO A 45 -10.18 17.05 36.17
N ASN A 46 -9.87 17.95 35.23
CA ASN A 46 -9.73 19.38 35.47
C ASN A 46 -11.08 20.11 35.43
N PRO A 47 -11.21 21.31 36.04
CA PRO A 47 -12.46 22.08 36.06
C PRO A 47 -12.89 22.63 34.69
N ILE A 48 -12.05 22.51 33.65
CA ILE A 48 -12.35 23.00 32.31
C ILE A 48 -13.13 21.94 31.55
N ASN A 49 -14.42 22.18 31.36
CA ASN A 49 -15.26 21.42 30.44
C ASN A 49 -15.09 21.95 29.02
N TYR A 50 -14.62 21.11 28.10
CA TYR A 50 -14.48 21.44 26.69
C TYR A 50 -15.79 21.21 25.95
N ALA A 51 -16.29 22.25 25.28
CA ALA A 51 -17.57 22.25 24.58
C ALA A 51 -17.49 21.51 23.23
N THR A 52 -16.32 21.50 22.60
CA THR A 52 -16.11 20.86 21.29
C THR A 52 -14.92 19.91 21.35
N CYS A 53 -15.03 18.78 20.64
CA CYS A 53 -13.93 17.85 20.45
C CYS A 53 -13.99 17.18 19.08
N GLU A 54 -12.83 16.71 18.62
CA GLU A 54 -12.66 15.91 17.41
C GLU A 54 -11.61 14.81 17.63
N ASP A 55 -11.90 13.60 17.17
CA ASP A 55 -10.89 12.55 17.03
C ASP A 55 -10.10 12.76 15.73
N LEU A 56 -8.78 12.95 15.84
CA LEU A 56 -7.93 13.16 14.67
C LEU A 56 -7.68 11.81 13.96
N PRO A 57 -7.56 11.80 12.62
CA PRO A 57 -7.63 10.57 11.82
C PRO A 57 -6.46 9.60 12.04
N VAL A 58 -5.38 10.05 12.65
CA VAL A 58 -4.14 9.28 12.81
C VAL A 58 -3.49 9.52 14.17
N LEU A 59 -2.61 8.60 14.58
CA LEU A 59 -1.82 8.64 15.80
C LEU A 59 -2.62 8.48 17.11
N GLU A 60 -3.90 8.09 17.06
CA GLU A 60 -4.74 7.91 18.27
C GLU A 60 -4.78 9.18 19.13
N THR A 61 -4.98 10.31 18.45
CA THR A 61 -5.00 11.64 19.05
C THR A 61 -6.38 12.27 18.95
N SER A 62 -6.76 13.05 19.95
CA SER A 62 -8.01 13.81 19.96
C SER A 62 -7.74 15.25 20.37
N LEU A 63 -8.47 16.19 19.78
CA LEU A 63 -8.40 17.61 20.11
C LEU A 63 -9.71 18.04 20.77
N HIS A 64 -9.61 18.78 21.87
CA HIS A 64 -10.74 19.35 22.60
C HIS A 64 -10.51 20.85 22.75
N TRP A 65 -11.53 21.67 22.61
CA TRP A 65 -11.36 23.11 22.73
C TRP A 65 -12.61 23.88 23.15
N ASN A 66 -12.36 25.08 23.68
CA ASN A 66 -13.31 26.16 23.89
C ASN A 66 -12.78 27.40 23.16
N TYR A 67 -13.62 28.03 22.34
CA TYR A 67 -13.30 29.31 21.71
C TYR A 67 -14.07 30.44 22.39
N HIS A 68 -13.37 31.53 22.72
CA HIS A 68 -13.91 32.73 23.36
C HIS A 68 -13.86 33.91 22.36
N PRO A 69 -14.92 34.15 21.57
CA PRO A 69 -14.88 35.09 20.45
C PRO A 69 -14.56 36.53 20.85
N SER A 70 -15.04 36.99 22.01
CA SER A 70 -14.82 38.35 22.51
C SER A 70 -13.34 38.65 22.82
N LEU A 71 -12.54 37.61 23.09
CA LEU A 71 -11.13 37.73 23.45
C LEU A 71 -10.20 37.20 22.35
N GLY A 72 -10.73 36.55 21.31
CA GLY A 72 -9.95 35.80 20.33
C GLY A 72 -9.13 34.67 20.96
N LYS A 73 -9.51 34.20 22.15
CA LYS A 73 -8.77 33.22 22.95
C LYS A 73 -9.32 31.82 22.74
N VAL A 74 -8.44 30.84 22.79
CA VAL A 74 -8.75 29.42 22.70
C VAL A 74 -8.13 28.72 23.90
N ASP A 75 -8.94 27.89 24.56
CA ASP A 75 -8.45 26.84 25.46
C ASP A 75 -8.47 25.52 24.70
N VAL A 76 -7.36 24.81 24.68
CA VAL A 76 -7.21 23.52 23.98
C VAL A 76 -6.70 22.46 24.95
N ALA A 77 -7.22 21.24 24.79
CA ALA A 77 -6.58 20.01 25.24
C ALA A 77 -6.31 19.09 24.05
N PHE A 78 -5.03 18.86 23.76
CA PHE A 78 -4.59 17.87 22.78
C PHE A 78 -4.14 16.61 23.50
N LYS A 79 -4.82 15.49 23.23
CA LYS A 79 -4.60 14.21 23.91
C LYS A 79 -4.05 13.19 22.94
N LYS A 80 -2.99 12.48 23.34
CA LYS A 80 -2.49 11.24 22.72
C LYS A 80 -2.82 10.07 23.64
N ALA A 81 -3.65 9.14 23.17
CA ALA A 81 -3.88 7.88 23.86
C ALA A 81 -2.70 6.91 23.62
N ASN A 82 -2.54 5.91 24.50
CA ASN A 82 -1.53 4.85 24.35
C ASN A 82 -0.11 5.39 24.09
N ALA A 83 0.25 6.45 24.81
CA ALA A 83 1.57 7.04 24.71
C ALA A 83 2.63 6.05 25.22
N LYS A 84 3.81 6.11 24.62
CA LYS A 84 4.93 5.24 25.02
C LYS A 84 5.53 5.76 26.33
N GLY A 85 6.13 4.86 27.11
CA GLY A 85 6.65 5.18 28.44
C GLY A 85 7.65 6.35 28.46
N SER A 86 8.44 6.55 27.40
CA SER A 86 9.23 7.76 27.22
C SER A 86 9.07 8.31 25.80
N SER A 87 8.27 9.36 25.69
CA SER A 87 7.87 9.95 24.41
C SER A 87 7.54 11.43 24.55
N TRP A 88 7.59 12.13 23.43
CA TRP A 88 7.10 13.48 23.30
C TRP A 88 5.91 13.50 22.34
N ILE A 89 5.00 14.43 22.58
CA ILE A 89 3.91 14.76 21.66
C ILE A 89 3.93 16.25 21.37
N ALA A 90 3.49 16.63 20.18
CA ALA A 90 3.37 18.02 19.78
C ALA A 90 2.09 18.24 18.99
N TRP A 91 1.42 19.35 19.28
CA TRP A 91 0.35 19.90 18.45
C TRP A 91 0.71 21.34 18.12
N ALA A 92 0.51 21.76 16.88
CA ALA A 92 1.00 23.04 16.42
C ALA A 92 0.02 23.69 15.44
N ILE A 93 0.01 25.02 15.45
CA ILE A 93 -0.66 25.84 14.43
C ILE A 93 0.39 26.33 13.45
N ASN A 94 0.11 26.24 12.15
CA ASN A 94 0.96 26.81 11.11
C ASN A 94 0.24 28.00 10.44
N PRO A 95 0.65 29.25 10.76
CA PRO A 95 0.01 30.44 10.19
C PRO A 95 0.28 30.65 8.69
N SER A 96 1.35 30.05 8.14
CA SER A 96 1.84 30.37 6.80
C SER A 96 1.73 29.22 5.79
N SER A 97 1.64 27.97 6.24
CA SER A 97 1.58 26.80 5.37
C SER A 97 0.76 25.65 5.99
N LYS A 98 0.64 24.53 5.27
CA LYS A 98 0.00 23.29 5.76
C LYS A 98 1.01 22.26 6.29
N GLY A 99 2.30 22.56 6.24
CA GLY A 99 3.38 21.62 6.56
C GLY A 99 4.00 21.83 7.94
N MET A 100 5.11 21.14 8.21
CA MET A 100 5.85 21.24 9.48
C MET A 100 6.61 22.56 9.65
N VAL A 101 7.22 23.08 8.57
CA VAL A 101 8.03 24.30 8.64
C VAL A 101 7.11 25.52 8.76
N GLY A 102 7.40 26.41 9.71
CA GLY A 102 6.57 27.56 10.07
C GLY A 102 5.60 27.28 11.22
N SER A 103 5.48 26.03 11.67
CA SER A 103 4.57 25.64 12.74
C SER A 103 4.99 26.23 14.08
N GLN A 104 4.00 26.67 14.86
CA GLN A 104 4.11 27.22 16.20
C GLN A 104 3.57 26.15 17.16
N ALA A 105 4.48 25.39 17.79
CA ALA A 105 4.14 24.14 18.45
C ALA A 105 3.98 24.30 19.97
N PHE A 106 3.04 23.54 20.51
CA PHE A 106 2.94 23.19 21.92
C PHE A 106 3.46 21.76 22.07
N VAL A 107 4.39 21.56 23.00
CA VAL A 107 5.12 20.30 23.16
C VAL A 107 4.94 19.80 24.58
N ALA A 108 4.72 18.48 24.72
CA ALA A 108 4.83 17.78 25.98
C ALA A 108 5.87 16.65 25.87
N ILE A 109 6.75 16.55 26.87
CA ILE A 109 7.74 15.49 27.02
C ILE A 109 7.38 14.69 28.27
N HIS A 110 7.23 13.37 28.13
CA HIS A 110 7.11 12.42 29.22
C HIS A 110 8.31 11.47 29.22
N LYS A 111 9.02 11.38 30.34
CA LYS A 111 10.19 10.50 30.51
C LYS A 111 9.86 9.29 31.40
N PHE A 112 10.67 8.23 31.31
CA PHE A 112 10.51 7.03 32.14
C PHE A 112 10.63 7.29 33.64
N ASP A 113 11.35 8.32 34.05
CA ASP A 113 11.48 8.75 35.45
C ASP A 113 10.24 9.49 35.98
N GLY A 114 9.19 9.62 35.16
CA GLY A 114 7.96 10.34 35.48
C GLY A 114 8.04 11.85 35.21
N THR A 115 9.17 12.37 34.74
CA THR A 115 9.31 13.79 34.39
C THR A 115 8.34 14.14 33.28
N LEU A 116 7.52 15.16 33.53
CA LEU A 116 6.59 15.72 32.57
C LEU A 116 6.89 17.21 32.38
N LYS A 117 7.19 17.62 31.15
CA LYS A 117 7.47 19.02 30.81
C LYS A 117 6.58 19.45 29.65
N ALA A 118 5.99 20.64 29.75
CA ALA A 118 5.22 21.27 28.68
C ALA A 118 5.80 22.64 28.36
N TYR A 119 5.90 22.99 27.08
CA TYR A 119 6.47 24.27 26.64
C TYR A 119 6.12 24.55 25.16
N THR A 120 6.48 25.73 24.67
CA THR A 120 6.28 26.14 23.27
C THR A 120 7.56 26.03 22.45
N SER A 121 7.42 25.72 21.15
CA SER A 121 8.55 25.59 20.23
C SER A 121 8.23 26.14 18.83
N PRO A 122 8.95 27.15 18.34
CA PRO A 122 8.83 27.61 16.95
C PRO A 122 9.60 26.69 15.99
N ILE A 123 8.93 26.12 15.00
CA ILE A 123 9.49 25.15 14.05
C ILE A 123 9.91 25.85 12.77
N THR A 124 11.21 26.12 12.62
CA THR A 124 11.76 26.85 11.48
C THR A 124 12.41 25.95 10.42
N SER A 125 12.67 24.68 10.74
CA SER A 125 13.28 23.72 9.81
C SER A 125 12.91 22.27 10.13
N TYR A 126 13.16 21.36 9.18
CA TYR A 126 13.01 19.91 9.38
C TYR A 126 14.01 19.31 10.38
N GLY A 127 15.12 20.00 10.66
CA GLY A 127 16.16 19.57 11.61
C GLY A 127 15.92 20.05 13.05
N THR A 128 14.70 20.43 13.39
CA THR A 128 14.34 20.89 14.74
C THR A 128 14.60 19.81 15.79
N MET A 129 15.00 20.24 16.99
CA MET A 129 15.03 19.39 18.19
C MET A 129 13.93 19.80 19.17
N LEU A 130 12.86 20.44 18.67
CA LEU A 130 11.79 21.05 19.46
C LEU A 130 12.36 21.98 20.54
N GLN A 131 13.26 22.89 20.14
CA GLN A 131 13.86 23.86 21.04
C GLN A 131 12.79 24.76 21.65
N GLU A 132 12.87 25.00 22.96
CA GLU A 132 11.96 25.88 23.67
C GLU A 132 12.10 27.33 23.19
N GLY A 133 10.99 27.98 22.92
CA GLY A 133 10.97 29.35 22.41
C GLY A 133 9.57 29.93 22.28
N ASN A 134 9.50 31.25 22.14
CA ASN A 134 8.25 31.98 22.05
C ASN A 134 7.56 31.77 20.69
N LEU A 135 6.23 31.75 20.69
CA LEU A 135 5.42 31.68 19.48
C LEU A 135 5.13 33.08 18.92
N THR A 136 4.73 33.14 17.66
CA THR A 136 4.37 34.41 16.99
C THR A 136 3.03 35.01 17.45
N PHE A 137 2.28 34.30 18.30
CA PHE A 137 1.01 34.75 18.87
C PHE A 137 1.04 34.59 20.41
N PRO A 138 0.25 35.39 21.15
CA PRO A 138 0.22 35.32 22.62
C PRO A 138 -0.18 33.95 23.14
N VAL A 139 0.63 33.42 24.08
CA VAL A 139 0.36 32.19 24.82
C VAL A 139 0.24 32.55 26.30
N TYR A 140 -0.88 32.16 26.91
CA TYR A 140 -1.21 32.48 28.31
C TYR A 140 -0.90 31.32 29.24
N SER A 141 -1.02 30.08 28.77
CA SER A 141 -0.72 28.89 29.56
C SER A 141 -0.30 27.73 28.66
N VAL A 142 0.63 26.90 29.13
CA VAL A 142 0.95 25.58 28.57
C VAL A 142 1.23 24.64 29.73
N LEU A 143 0.48 23.56 29.82
CA LEU A 143 0.61 22.53 30.85
C LEU A 143 0.54 21.16 30.18
N ALA A 144 0.98 20.13 30.89
CA ALA A 144 0.76 18.76 30.47
C ALA A 144 0.31 17.90 31.64
N SER A 145 -0.43 16.83 31.33
CA SER A 145 -0.70 15.74 32.27
C SER A 145 -0.39 14.39 31.62
N TYR A 146 -0.11 13.41 32.47
CA TYR A 146 -0.02 12.00 32.09
C TYR A 146 -0.96 11.18 32.97
N THR A 147 -1.99 10.60 32.37
CA THR A 147 -3.03 9.83 33.09
C THR A 147 -3.49 8.67 32.23
N ASN A 148 -3.62 7.47 32.81
CA ASN A 148 -4.10 6.26 32.12
C ASN A 148 -3.41 6.00 30.78
N GLY A 149 -2.07 6.11 30.74
CA GLY A 149 -1.29 5.89 29.52
C GLY A 149 -1.48 6.97 28.43
N SER A 150 -2.15 8.09 28.74
CA SER A 150 -2.35 9.20 27.81
C SER A 150 -1.52 10.41 28.21
N ILE A 151 -0.85 11.04 27.25
CA ILE A 151 -0.23 12.36 27.44
C ILE A 151 -1.21 13.41 26.90
N ILE A 152 -1.44 14.47 27.67
CA ILE A 152 -2.33 15.56 27.32
C ILE A 152 -1.58 16.88 27.42
N ILE A 153 -1.64 17.69 26.37
CA ILE A 153 -1.20 19.09 26.37
C ILE A 153 -2.43 19.96 26.62
N PHE A 154 -2.37 20.83 27.61
CA PHE A 154 -3.32 21.92 27.81
C PHE A 154 -2.68 23.23 27.42
N ALA A 155 -3.36 24.05 26.63
CA ALA A 155 -2.85 25.36 26.24
C ALA A 155 -3.97 26.39 26.15
N THR A 156 -3.68 27.61 26.64
CA THR A 156 -4.52 28.79 26.42
C THR A 156 -3.72 29.80 25.60
N PHE A 157 -4.23 30.22 24.45
CA PHE A 157 -3.53 31.14 23.55
C PHE A 157 -4.52 32.02 22.77
N GLN A 158 -4.00 33.07 22.15
CA GLN A 158 -4.77 33.92 21.24
C GLN A 158 -4.55 33.48 19.79
N LEU A 159 -5.63 33.44 19.00
CA LEU A 159 -5.55 33.01 17.61
C LEU A 159 -4.70 33.97 16.76
N PRO A 160 -3.83 33.43 15.87
CA PRO A 160 -3.05 34.26 14.97
C PRO A 160 -3.98 35.06 14.04
N SER A 161 -3.75 36.37 13.96
CA SER A 161 -4.55 37.31 13.17
C SER A 161 -6.06 37.31 13.49
N ASN A 162 -6.46 36.81 14.68
CA ASN A 162 -7.86 36.58 15.08
C ASN A 162 -8.67 35.75 14.04
N ASN A 163 -7.98 34.88 13.27
CA ASN A 163 -8.63 33.99 12.32
C ASN A 163 -8.99 32.66 12.99
N THR A 164 -10.25 32.26 12.89
CA THR A 164 -10.74 30.99 13.47
C THR A 164 -10.34 29.78 12.63
N LEU A 165 -10.05 29.98 11.34
CA LEU A 165 -9.58 28.95 10.43
C LEU A 165 -8.05 28.88 10.44
N VAL A 166 -7.50 27.80 10.97
CA VAL A 166 -6.04 27.58 11.08
C VAL A 166 -5.62 26.28 10.40
N ASN A 167 -4.39 26.25 9.88
CA ASN A 167 -3.74 24.98 9.58
C ASN A 167 -3.12 24.46 10.87
N HIS A 168 -3.28 23.16 11.13
CA HIS A 168 -2.63 22.52 12.27
C HIS A 168 -1.84 21.29 11.83
N VAL A 169 -0.87 20.90 12.65
CA VAL A 169 -0.11 19.66 12.51
C VAL A 169 0.06 19.04 13.89
N TRP A 170 0.18 17.71 13.95
CA TRP A 170 0.46 17.02 15.20
C TRP A 170 1.46 15.89 14.98
N GLN A 171 2.25 15.58 16.02
CA GLN A 171 3.27 14.55 15.95
C GLN A 171 3.48 13.87 17.30
N GLU A 172 4.08 12.69 17.22
CA GLU A 172 4.67 11.98 18.36
C GLU A 172 6.09 11.53 18.01
N GLY A 173 6.93 11.38 19.04
CA GLY A 173 8.25 10.77 18.90
C GLY A 173 8.79 10.24 20.21
N LEU A 174 9.95 9.59 20.14
CA LEU A 174 10.59 8.98 21.31
C LEU A 174 11.56 9.95 21.98
N VAL A 175 11.72 9.78 23.29
CA VAL A 175 12.78 10.43 24.06
C VAL A 175 13.84 9.37 24.35
N SER A 176 15.11 9.70 24.11
CA SER A 176 16.25 8.84 24.42
C SER A 176 16.57 8.87 25.91
N ASN A 177 17.35 7.88 26.37
CA ASN A 177 17.73 7.75 27.78
C ASN A 177 18.55 8.94 28.31
N ASP A 178 19.30 9.61 27.44
CA ASP A 178 20.03 10.85 27.70
C ASP A 178 19.13 12.11 27.73
N GLY A 179 17.82 11.94 27.49
CA GLY A 179 16.85 13.02 27.40
C GLY A 179 16.71 13.65 26.01
N THR A 180 17.46 13.18 25.01
CA THR A 180 17.41 13.74 23.65
C THR A 180 16.12 13.35 22.93
N LEU A 181 15.45 14.32 22.29
CA LEU A 181 14.25 14.07 21.50
C LEU A 181 14.61 13.49 20.13
N ARG A 182 14.04 12.33 19.79
CA ARG A 182 14.23 11.73 18.46
C ARG A 182 13.20 12.28 17.49
N ALA A 183 13.59 12.37 16.22
CA ALA A 183 12.68 12.68 15.14
C ALA A 183 11.48 11.71 15.12
N HIS A 184 10.31 12.24 14.78
CA HIS A 184 9.13 11.43 14.52
C HIS A 184 9.34 10.55 13.26
N SER A 185 8.49 9.54 13.07
CA SER A 185 8.55 8.72 11.84
C SER A 185 8.31 9.58 10.61
N MET A 186 9.06 9.33 9.53
CA MET A 186 8.89 9.99 8.24
C MET A 186 8.03 9.16 7.28
N SER A 187 7.09 8.38 7.81
CA SER A 187 6.22 7.48 7.04
C SER A 187 4.87 7.26 7.73
N GLY A 188 3.88 6.81 6.96
CA GLY A 188 2.59 6.36 7.48
C GLY A 188 1.80 7.48 8.20
N PRO A 189 1.22 7.20 9.37
CA PRO A 189 0.42 8.15 10.16
C PRO A 189 1.06 9.53 10.35
N ASN A 190 2.37 9.60 10.59
CA ASN A 190 3.08 10.87 10.80
C ASN A 190 3.13 11.78 9.56
N LEU A 191 2.99 11.24 8.34
CA LEU A 191 2.89 12.09 7.13
C LEU A 191 1.46 12.54 6.85
N GLN A 192 0.48 12.01 7.59
CA GLN A 192 -0.94 12.32 7.45
C GLN A 192 -1.45 13.23 8.58
N SER A 193 -0.60 13.55 9.56
CA SER A 193 -0.97 14.28 10.77
C SER A 193 -0.95 15.81 10.59
N PHE A 194 -1.76 16.27 9.63
CA PHE A 194 -2.01 17.68 9.36
C PHE A 194 -3.46 17.89 8.90
N GLY A 195 -3.95 19.12 9.02
CA GLY A 195 -5.34 19.43 8.69
C GLY A 195 -5.65 20.92 8.79
N THR A 196 -6.93 21.25 8.60
CA THR A 196 -7.45 22.60 8.80
C THR A 196 -8.55 22.55 9.85
N LEU A 197 -8.46 23.41 10.84
CA LEU A 197 -9.36 23.49 11.98
C LEU A 197 -10.04 24.86 11.98
N ASP A 198 -11.36 24.87 12.05
CA ASP A 198 -12.13 26.08 12.33
C ASP A 198 -12.65 26.06 13.77
N PHE A 199 -12.07 26.92 14.61
CA PHE A 199 -12.42 27.04 16.02
C PHE A 199 -13.85 27.53 16.27
N LEU A 200 -14.48 28.19 15.28
CA LEU A 200 -15.85 28.72 15.42
C LEU A 200 -16.92 27.69 15.04
N SER A 201 -16.80 27.06 13.87
CA SER A 201 -17.81 26.11 13.40
C SER A 201 -17.73 24.75 14.07
N GLY A 202 -16.67 24.49 14.85
CA GLY A 202 -16.43 23.20 15.47
C GLY A 202 -15.97 22.13 14.48
N LYS A 203 -15.88 22.47 13.18
CA LYS A 203 -15.53 21.53 12.13
C LYS A 203 -14.01 21.50 11.97
N VAL A 204 -13.42 20.36 12.31
CA VAL A 204 -12.19 19.96 11.64
C VAL A 204 -12.61 19.54 10.25
N SER A 205 -12.38 20.42 9.27
CA SER A 205 -12.42 19.94 7.91
C SER A 205 -11.18 19.09 7.77
N GLU A 206 -11.38 17.77 7.62
CA GLU A 206 -10.57 17.08 6.64
C GLU A 206 -10.62 18.00 5.42
N THR A 207 -9.50 18.66 5.10
CA THR A 207 -9.34 19.01 3.71
C THR A 207 -9.27 17.66 3.06
N GLY A 208 -10.45 17.15 2.68
CA GLY A 208 -10.65 15.90 2.01
C GLY A 208 -9.51 15.86 1.02
N GLY A 209 -8.61 14.93 1.29
CA GLY A 209 -7.34 14.95 0.62
C GLY A 209 -7.67 15.02 -0.87
N LYS A 210 -7.34 16.15 -1.50
CA LYS A 210 -6.30 15.97 -2.49
C LYS A 210 -5.19 15.32 -1.69
N PHE A 211 -5.25 13.97 -1.59
CA PHE A 211 -4.07 13.15 -1.50
C PHE A 211 -3.04 13.95 -2.24
N ASP A 212 -1.93 14.28 -1.58
CA ASP A 212 -0.78 14.87 -2.29
C ASP A 212 -0.74 14.18 -3.64
N SER A 213 -0.98 14.93 -4.72
CA SER A 213 -1.35 14.31 -6.01
C SER A 213 -0.27 13.33 -6.43
N ARG A 214 0.96 13.55 -5.94
CA ARG A 214 2.11 12.67 -6.02
C ARG A 214 1.93 11.39 -5.19
N THR A 215 1.49 11.46 -3.94
CA THR A 215 1.18 10.28 -3.10
C THR A 215 0.03 9.45 -3.68
N THR A 216 -1.06 10.07 -4.16
CA THR A 216 -2.09 9.31 -4.90
C THR A 216 -1.51 8.67 -6.15
N LEU A 217 -0.77 9.44 -6.95
CA LEU A 217 -0.21 8.93 -8.20
C LEU A 217 0.80 7.80 -7.97
N ARG A 218 1.58 7.87 -6.88
CA ARG A 218 2.47 6.81 -6.40
C ARG A 218 1.71 5.55 -6.03
N ASN A 219 0.60 5.69 -5.30
CA ASN A 219 -0.25 4.56 -4.92
C ASN A 219 -0.92 3.94 -6.15
N VAL A 220 -1.46 4.76 -7.06
CA VAL A 220 -2.06 4.33 -8.33
C VAL A 220 -1.02 3.59 -9.18
N HIS A 221 0.18 4.14 -9.32
CA HIS A 221 1.29 3.48 -10.00
C HIS A 221 1.60 2.11 -9.37
N GLY A 222 1.72 2.03 -8.05
CA GLY A 222 1.96 0.78 -7.33
C GLY A 222 0.87 -0.26 -7.58
N ILE A 223 -0.40 0.12 -7.42
CA ILE A 223 -1.56 -0.77 -7.59
C ILE A 223 -1.64 -1.30 -9.03
N LEU A 224 -1.56 -0.41 -10.03
CA LEU A 224 -1.62 -0.80 -11.44
C LEU A 224 -0.52 -1.81 -11.78
N ASN A 225 0.71 -1.58 -11.32
CA ASN A 225 1.85 -2.44 -11.63
C ASN A 225 1.85 -3.76 -10.84
N VAL A 226 1.38 -3.78 -9.59
CA VAL A 226 1.19 -5.04 -8.83
C VAL A 226 0.15 -5.92 -9.52
N ILE A 227 -1.01 -5.36 -9.90
CA ILE A 227 -2.08 -6.12 -10.56
C ILE A 227 -1.62 -6.63 -11.92
N SER A 228 -1.06 -5.75 -12.75
CA SER A 228 -0.59 -6.10 -14.10
C SER A 228 0.62 -7.04 -14.07
N TRP A 229 1.77 -6.52 -13.62
CA TRP A 229 3.06 -7.20 -13.76
C TRP A 229 3.28 -8.24 -12.66
N GLY A 230 2.81 -7.95 -11.45
CA GLY A 230 3.00 -8.82 -10.29
C GLY A 230 2.06 -10.01 -10.23
N ILE A 231 0.87 -9.94 -10.86
CA ILE A 231 -0.19 -10.95 -10.70
C ILE A 231 -0.69 -11.49 -12.04
N LEU A 232 -1.22 -10.62 -12.93
CA LEU A 232 -1.83 -11.09 -14.19
C LEU A 232 -0.80 -11.74 -15.14
N MET A 233 0.42 -11.19 -15.24
CA MET A 233 1.49 -11.75 -16.08
C MET A 233 1.84 -13.22 -15.69
N PRO A 234 2.11 -13.54 -14.40
CA PRO A 234 2.25 -14.92 -13.93
C PRO A 234 1.03 -15.81 -14.20
N ILE A 235 -0.19 -15.31 -13.95
CA ILE A 235 -1.43 -16.07 -14.19
C ILE A 235 -1.53 -16.48 -15.65
N GLY A 236 -1.25 -15.56 -16.59
CA GLY A 236 -1.27 -15.86 -18.02
C GLY A 236 -0.29 -16.98 -18.41
N VAL A 237 0.87 -17.08 -17.74
CA VAL A 237 1.85 -18.17 -17.96
C VAL A 237 1.37 -19.49 -17.37
N ILE A 238 0.78 -19.48 -16.17
CA ILE A 238 0.19 -20.67 -15.54
C ILE A 238 -0.93 -21.23 -16.45
N LEU A 239 -1.81 -20.37 -16.96
CA LEU A 239 -2.90 -20.76 -17.87
C LEU A 239 -2.40 -21.48 -19.12
N VAL A 240 -1.42 -20.92 -19.84
CA VAL A 240 -0.89 -21.57 -21.07
C VAL A 240 -0.18 -22.88 -20.77
N ARG A 241 0.59 -22.94 -19.67
CA ARG A 241 1.40 -24.13 -19.34
C ARG A 241 0.52 -25.33 -19.05
N TYR A 242 -0.51 -25.16 -18.23
CA TYR A 242 -1.32 -26.28 -17.73
C TYR A 242 -2.55 -26.56 -18.58
N LEU A 243 -3.24 -25.55 -19.13
CA LEU A 243 -4.40 -25.81 -20.00
C LEU A 243 -4.01 -26.42 -21.34
N LYS A 244 -2.80 -26.18 -21.82
CA LYS A 244 -2.28 -26.81 -23.05
C LYS A 244 -2.13 -28.32 -22.92
N ALA A 245 -2.00 -28.84 -21.69
CA ALA A 245 -1.85 -30.28 -21.49
C ALA A 245 -3.16 -31.05 -21.72
N PHE A 246 -4.33 -30.49 -21.40
CA PHE A 246 -5.59 -31.22 -21.45
C PHE A 246 -6.19 -31.30 -22.87
N ASP A 247 -6.27 -32.51 -23.42
CA ASP A 247 -6.93 -32.75 -24.72
C ASP A 247 -8.44 -32.44 -24.64
N GLY A 248 -8.94 -31.54 -25.48
CA GLY A 248 -10.38 -31.21 -25.58
C GLY A 248 -10.70 -29.73 -25.46
N LEU A 249 -9.74 -28.90 -25.03
CA LEU A 249 -9.88 -27.45 -24.94
C LEU A 249 -9.54 -26.71 -26.25
N GLY A 250 -9.15 -27.41 -27.32
CA GLY A 250 -8.86 -26.81 -28.61
C GLY A 250 -7.89 -25.62 -28.54
N ALA A 251 -8.29 -24.47 -29.07
CA ALA A 251 -7.53 -23.22 -29.03
C ALA A 251 -7.77 -22.38 -27.76
N THR A 252 -8.63 -22.80 -26.83
CA THR A 252 -9.05 -22.01 -25.66
C THR A 252 -7.88 -21.58 -24.78
N TRP A 253 -6.92 -22.48 -24.50
CA TRP A 253 -5.70 -22.13 -23.74
C TRP A 253 -4.93 -20.96 -24.38
N PHE A 254 -4.93 -20.89 -25.72
CA PHE A 254 -4.20 -19.88 -26.47
C PHE A 254 -4.92 -18.52 -26.41
N HIS A 255 -6.25 -18.53 -26.53
CA HIS A 255 -7.07 -17.32 -26.37
C HIS A 255 -7.02 -16.78 -24.94
N LEU A 256 -7.13 -17.65 -23.93
CA LEU A 256 -7.04 -17.24 -22.52
C LEU A 256 -5.68 -16.62 -22.18
N HIS A 257 -4.59 -17.25 -22.62
CA HIS A 257 -3.25 -16.69 -22.46
C HIS A 257 -3.14 -15.33 -23.15
N ARG A 258 -3.53 -15.24 -24.42
CA ARG A 258 -3.47 -13.98 -25.18
C ARG A 258 -4.28 -12.87 -24.51
N SER A 259 -5.53 -13.13 -24.14
CA SER A 259 -6.39 -12.12 -23.51
C SER A 259 -5.84 -11.67 -22.16
N CYS A 260 -5.38 -12.60 -21.33
CA CYS A 260 -4.78 -12.30 -20.03
C CYS A 260 -3.51 -11.44 -20.18
N GLN A 261 -2.61 -11.81 -21.09
CA GLN A 261 -1.37 -11.05 -21.33
C GLN A 261 -1.63 -9.68 -21.96
N SER A 262 -2.58 -9.57 -22.89
CA SER A 262 -2.98 -8.28 -23.47
C SER A 262 -3.57 -7.35 -22.41
N LEU A 263 -4.45 -7.85 -21.54
CA LEU A 263 -5.02 -7.05 -20.45
C LEU A 263 -3.95 -6.61 -19.45
N ALA A 264 -3.06 -7.53 -19.06
CA ALA A 264 -1.94 -7.22 -18.20
C ALA A 264 -1.07 -6.12 -18.83
N LEU A 265 -0.69 -6.23 -20.10
CA LEU A 265 0.13 -5.22 -20.78
C LEU A 265 -0.58 -3.86 -20.85
N LEU A 266 -1.89 -3.81 -21.13
CA LEU A 266 -2.63 -2.55 -21.20
C LEU A 266 -2.61 -1.79 -19.87
N ILE A 267 -2.93 -2.49 -18.76
CA ILE A 267 -2.85 -1.93 -17.41
C ILE A 267 -1.41 -1.55 -17.06
N GLY A 268 -0.45 -2.38 -17.48
CA GLY A 268 0.98 -2.18 -17.24
C GLY A 268 1.55 -0.96 -17.96
N ILE A 269 1.06 -0.63 -19.16
CA ILE A 269 1.40 0.60 -19.88
C ILE A 269 0.90 1.83 -19.12
N ALA A 270 -0.35 1.81 -18.64
CA ALA A 270 -0.88 2.90 -17.81
C ALA A 270 -0.03 3.08 -16.53
N GLY A 271 0.29 1.97 -15.85
CA GLY A 271 1.20 1.95 -14.71
C GLY A 271 2.60 2.50 -15.06
N PHE A 272 3.15 2.16 -16.21
CA PHE A 272 4.47 2.65 -16.64
C PHE A 272 4.46 4.15 -16.97
N CYS A 273 3.43 4.64 -17.66
CA CYS A 273 3.26 6.06 -18.00
C CYS A 273 3.18 6.94 -16.75
N THR A 274 2.44 6.50 -15.71
CA THR A 274 2.42 7.22 -14.43
C THR A 274 3.80 7.26 -13.78
N GLY A 275 4.60 6.19 -13.88
CA GLY A 275 5.98 6.13 -13.41
C GLY A 275 6.91 7.10 -14.13
N LEU A 276 6.84 7.18 -15.46
CA LEU A 276 7.61 8.15 -16.26
C LEU A 276 7.22 9.59 -15.93
N TYR A 277 5.92 9.87 -15.84
CA TYR A 277 5.42 11.18 -15.47
C TYR A 277 5.93 11.62 -14.10
N MET A 278 5.89 10.75 -13.09
CA MET A 278 6.45 11.03 -11.77
C MET A 278 7.97 11.25 -11.82
N GLY A 279 8.69 10.43 -12.60
CA GLY A 279 10.14 10.52 -12.72
C GLY A 279 10.63 11.82 -13.36
N ASN A 280 9.87 12.39 -14.30
CA ASN A 280 10.21 13.66 -14.94
C ASN A 280 9.91 14.89 -14.05
N ASN A 281 8.95 14.75 -13.14
CA ASN A 281 8.48 15.83 -12.27
C ASN A 281 9.02 15.76 -10.83
N SER A 282 10.00 14.88 -10.56
CA SER A 282 10.59 14.70 -9.23
C SER A 282 12.10 14.97 -9.23
N LYS A 283 12.59 15.61 -8.16
CA LYS A 283 14.04 15.84 -7.93
C LYS A 283 14.77 14.61 -7.37
N VAL A 284 14.03 13.55 -7.02
CA VAL A 284 14.58 12.32 -6.42
C VAL A 284 14.38 11.18 -7.42
N HIS A 285 15.47 10.58 -7.86
CA HIS A 285 15.45 9.51 -8.85
C HIS A 285 15.82 8.16 -8.25
N HIS A 286 14.96 7.17 -8.45
CA HIS A 286 15.23 5.79 -8.08
C HIS A 286 15.73 5.01 -9.30
N ALA A 287 17.00 5.22 -9.68
CA ALA A 287 17.57 4.70 -10.91
C ALA A 287 17.40 3.18 -11.09
N PRO A 288 17.66 2.31 -10.08
CA PRO A 288 17.52 0.86 -10.29
C PRO A 288 16.09 0.41 -10.62
N HIS A 289 15.08 0.94 -9.93
CA HIS A 289 13.67 0.61 -10.19
C HIS A 289 13.24 1.12 -11.57
N ARG A 290 13.68 2.32 -11.96
CA ARG A 290 13.40 2.89 -13.28
C ARG A 290 14.06 2.08 -14.39
N CYS A 291 15.33 1.71 -14.26
CA CYS A 291 16.05 0.91 -15.25
C CYS A 291 15.38 -0.45 -15.45
N ILE A 292 15.09 -1.17 -14.36
CA ILE A 292 14.38 -2.45 -14.44
C ILE A 292 13.00 -2.27 -15.08
N GLY A 293 12.26 -1.23 -14.69
CA GLY A 293 10.95 -0.87 -15.25
C GLY A 293 10.97 -0.59 -16.75
N ILE A 294 12.00 0.08 -17.25
CA ILE A 294 12.18 0.32 -18.70
C ILE A 294 12.56 -0.98 -19.41
N THR A 295 13.50 -1.75 -18.85
CA THR A 295 13.93 -3.03 -19.43
C THR A 295 12.76 -4.01 -19.55
N LEU A 296 11.95 -4.18 -18.50
CA LEU A 296 10.80 -5.10 -18.55
C LEU A 296 9.76 -4.64 -19.57
N MET A 297 9.52 -3.32 -19.72
CA MET A 297 8.59 -2.79 -20.72
C MET A 297 9.10 -3.07 -22.13
N CYS A 298 10.38 -2.84 -22.41
CA CYS A 298 10.99 -3.16 -23.70
C CYS A 298 10.86 -4.66 -24.01
N LEU A 299 11.21 -5.54 -23.08
CA LEU A 299 11.09 -6.99 -23.26
C LEU A 299 9.64 -7.41 -23.53
N ALA A 300 8.66 -6.85 -22.82
CA ALA A 300 7.24 -7.16 -23.02
C ALA A 300 6.73 -6.70 -24.39
N LEU A 301 7.10 -5.51 -24.85
CA LEU A 301 6.73 -5.02 -26.18
C LEU A 301 7.39 -5.85 -27.29
N THR A 302 8.67 -6.20 -27.14
CA THR A 302 9.36 -7.11 -28.06
C THR A 302 8.68 -8.48 -28.10
N GLN A 303 8.31 -9.03 -26.93
CA GLN A 303 7.61 -10.30 -26.82
C GLN A 303 6.28 -10.29 -27.60
N VAL A 304 5.48 -9.22 -27.47
CA VAL A 304 4.21 -9.07 -28.20
C VAL A 304 4.44 -8.89 -29.69
N PHE A 305 5.39 -8.03 -30.08
CA PHE A 305 5.74 -7.80 -31.48
C PHE A 305 6.16 -9.11 -32.18
N VAL A 306 7.10 -9.86 -31.58
CA VAL A 306 7.57 -11.14 -32.13
C VAL A 306 6.43 -12.18 -32.15
N ALA A 307 5.50 -12.14 -31.19
CA ALA A 307 4.38 -13.06 -31.13
C ALA A 307 3.27 -12.78 -32.16
N ILE A 308 3.11 -11.53 -32.60
CA ILE A 308 2.11 -11.12 -33.58
C ILE A 308 2.70 -11.13 -34.99
N CYS A 309 3.84 -10.47 -35.20
CA CYS A 309 4.40 -10.21 -36.52
C CYS A 309 5.31 -11.33 -37.02
N LEU A 310 6.03 -12.00 -36.12
CA LEU A 310 7.12 -12.91 -36.48
C LEU A 310 6.85 -14.37 -36.09
N ARG A 311 5.61 -14.72 -35.78
CA ARG A 311 5.23 -16.07 -35.34
C ARG A 311 5.18 -17.05 -36.53
N PRO A 312 6.09 -18.04 -36.64
CA PRO A 312 6.07 -18.99 -37.75
C PRO A 312 4.90 -19.99 -37.64
N LYS A 313 4.50 -20.56 -38.79
CA LYS A 313 3.55 -21.70 -38.85
C LYS A 313 4.08 -22.89 -38.03
N LYS A 314 3.17 -23.76 -37.58
CA LYS A 314 3.48 -24.82 -36.58
C LYS A 314 4.52 -25.84 -37.08
N ASP A 315 4.54 -26.08 -38.37
CA ASP A 315 5.37 -27.00 -39.14
C ASP A 315 6.71 -26.41 -39.61
N HIS A 316 6.92 -25.10 -39.43
CA HIS A 316 8.11 -24.42 -39.93
C HIS A 316 9.34 -24.65 -39.02
N LYS A 317 10.53 -24.89 -39.59
CA LYS A 317 11.78 -25.12 -38.84
C LYS A 317 12.11 -24.02 -37.81
N HIS A 318 11.84 -22.76 -38.15
CA HIS A 318 12.09 -21.61 -37.26
C HIS A 318 11.11 -21.51 -36.07
N ARG A 319 10.06 -22.34 -36.02
CA ARG A 319 9.13 -22.42 -34.89
C ARG A 319 9.85 -22.73 -33.58
N ILE A 320 10.92 -23.54 -33.63
CA ILE A 320 11.72 -23.92 -32.46
C ILE A 320 12.41 -22.69 -31.87
N PHE A 321 13.12 -21.90 -32.68
CA PHE A 321 13.78 -20.67 -32.22
C PHE A 321 12.78 -19.65 -31.67
N TRP A 322 11.63 -19.48 -32.34
CA TRP A 322 10.56 -18.63 -31.83
C TRP A 322 10.06 -19.09 -30.45
N ASN A 323 9.90 -20.40 -30.23
CA ASN A 323 9.48 -20.93 -28.94
C ASN A 323 10.56 -20.68 -27.86
N ILE A 324 11.84 -20.93 -28.15
CA ILE A 324 12.96 -20.68 -27.22
C ILE A 324 12.99 -19.21 -26.82
N PHE A 325 12.98 -18.31 -27.80
CA PHE A 325 12.90 -16.88 -27.58
C PHE A 325 11.71 -16.51 -26.70
N HIS A 326 10.51 -16.98 -27.06
CA HIS A 326 9.28 -16.67 -26.35
C HIS A 326 9.32 -17.15 -24.89
N TYR A 327 9.89 -18.33 -24.62
CA TYR A 327 10.05 -18.81 -23.25
C TYR A 327 11.05 -17.98 -22.46
N ILE A 328 12.26 -17.79 -22.98
CA ILE A 328 13.34 -17.08 -22.27
C ILE A 328 12.93 -15.64 -21.95
N VAL A 329 12.44 -14.90 -22.94
CA VAL A 329 12.02 -13.50 -22.76
C VAL A 329 10.82 -13.41 -21.83
N GLY A 330 9.87 -14.34 -21.94
CA GLY A 330 8.66 -14.37 -21.10
C GLY A 330 8.98 -14.56 -19.62
N TYR A 331 9.76 -15.58 -19.28
CA TYR A 331 10.15 -15.84 -17.89
C TYR A 331 11.07 -14.75 -17.34
N SER A 332 11.99 -14.21 -18.15
CA SER A 332 12.86 -13.10 -17.74
C SER A 332 12.05 -11.84 -17.40
N THR A 333 11.02 -11.54 -18.19
CA THR A 333 10.11 -10.40 -17.95
C THR A 333 9.36 -10.56 -16.62
N ILE A 334 8.87 -11.76 -16.31
CA ILE A 334 8.17 -12.05 -15.04
C ILE A 334 9.12 -11.92 -13.84
N ALA A 335 10.34 -12.46 -13.94
CA ALA A 335 11.32 -12.36 -12.87
C ALA A 335 11.66 -10.89 -12.57
N LEU A 336 11.93 -10.10 -13.62
CA LEU A 336 12.18 -8.66 -13.49
C LEU A 336 10.97 -7.91 -12.93
N ALA A 337 9.75 -8.26 -13.33
CA ALA A 337 8.51 -7.68 -12.80
C ALA A 337 8.39 -7.89 -11.28
N ILE A 338 8.54 -9.12 -10.79
CA ILE A 338 8.47 -9.42 -9.35
C ILE A 338 9.53 -8.65 -8.57
N LEU A 339 10.79 -8.66 -9.05
CA LEU A 339 11.88 -7.88 -8.45
C LEU A 339 11.56 -6.38 -8.41
N ASN A 340 10.98 -5.85 -9.48
CA ASN A 340 10.66 -4.44 -9.57
C ASN A 340 9.51 -4.03 -8.66
N VAL A 341 8.53 -4.92 -8.43
CA VAL A 341 7.44 -4.72 -7.47
C VAL A 341 7.99 -4.60 -6.05
N PHE A 342 8.91 -5.50 -5.64
CA PHE A 342 9.56 -5.40 -4.33
C PHE A 342 10.33 -4.09 -4.15
N LYS A 343 11.12 -3.69 -5.16
CA LYS A 343 11.78 -2.37 -5.15
C LYS A 343 10.78 -1.22 -5.06
N GLY A 344 9.63 -1.33 -5.72
CA GLY A 344 8.54 -0.35 -5.62
C GLY A 344 8.01 -0.22 -4.19
N PHE A 345 7.78 -1.34 -3.50
CA PHE A 345 7.37 -1.31 -2.09
C PHE A 345 8.43 -0.71 -1.16
N ASP A 346 9.72 -0.94 -1.43
CA ASP A 346 10.82 -0.32 -0.69
C ASP A 346 10.82 1.21 -0.89
N ILE A 347 10.68 1.67 -2.13
CA ILE A 347 10.62 3.11 -2.47
C ILE A 347 9.42 3.79 -1.80
N LEU A 348 8.27 3.12 -1.77
CA LEU A 348 7.06 3.65 -1.14
C LEU A 348 7.12 3.61 0.40
N ASN A 349 8.16 3.01 0.99
CA ASN A 349 8.19 2.67 2.42
C ASN A 349 6.87 2.00 2.86
N ALA A 350 6.36 1.10 2.02
CA ALA A 350 5.07 0.46 2.25
C ALA A 350 5.10 -0.31 3.57
N GLN A 351 4.00 -0.26 4.32
CA GLN A 351 3.86 -1.02 5.56
C GLN A 351 4.14 -2.51 5.30
N LYS A 352 4.80 -3.18 6.24
CA LYS A 352 5.21 -4.58 6.12
C LYS A 352 4.05 -5.50 5.69
N ILE A 353 2.82 -5.17 6.10
CA ILE A 353 1.62 -5.92 5.72
C ILE A 353 1.42 -6.03 4.21
N TRP A 354 1.65 -4.96 3.44
CA TRP A 354 1.48 -4.98 1.98
C TRP A 354 2.52 -5.86 1.29
N LYS A 355 3.77 -5.81 1.75
CA LYS A 355 4.83 -6.71 1.28
C LYS A 355 4.49 -8.16 1.60
N ASN A 356 4.01 -8.44 2.83
CA ASN A 356 3.62 -9.78 3.26
C ASN A 356 2.43 -10.32 2.46
N ILE A 357 1.42 -9.49 2.17
CA ILE A 357 0.29 -9.85 1.31
C ILE A 357 0.80 -10.25 -0.08
N TYR A 358 1.66 -9.42 -0.69
CA TYR A 358 2.21 -9.74 -2.01
C TYR A 358 3.05 -11.02 -2.02
N VAL A 359 3.89 -11.23 -0.99
CA VAL A 359 4.63 -12.50 -0.81
C VAL A 359 3.66 -13.68 -0.71
N GLY A 360 2.58 -13.55 0.07
CA GLY A 360 1.53 -14.56 0.18
C GLY A 360 0.87 -14.88 -1.16
N ILE A 361 0.62 -13.87 -2.00
CA ILE A 361 0.08 -14.05 -3.37
C ILE A 361 1.07 -14.84 -4.24
N ILE A 362 2.35 -14.48 -4.24
CA ILE A 362 3.38 -15.18 -5.03
C ILE A 362 3.54 -16.63 -4.58
N ILE A 363 3.60 -16.88 -3.27
CA ILE A 363 3.65 -18.24 -2.72
C ILE A 363 2.41 -19.04 -3.13
N SER A 364 1.23 -18.42 -3.06
CA SER A 364 -0.02 -19.08 -3.48
C SER A 364 0.00 -19.45 -4.96
N LEU A 365 0.44 -18.54 -5.84
CA LEU A 365 0.58 -18.83 -7.27
C LEU A 365 1.60 -19.95 -7.53
N ALA A 366 2.70 -19.99 -6.78
CA ALA A 366 3.70 -21.05 -6.87
C ALA A 366 3.15 -22.42 -6.43
N ILE A 367 2.39 -22.47 -5.33
CA ILE A 367 1.70 -23.69 -4.87
C ILE A 367 0.69 -24.17 -5.92
N ILE A 368 -0.12 -23.26 -6.47
CA ILE A 368 -1.08 -23.58 -7.54
C ILE A 368 -0.35 -24.16 -8.76
N ALA A 369 0.75 -23.53 -9.19
CA ALA A 369 1.56 -24.04 -10.29
C ALA A 369 2.12 -25.44 -9.98
N LEU A 370 2.64 -25.67 -8.78
CA LEU A 370 3.13 -26.99 -8.35
C LEU A 370 2.02 -28.05 -8.35
N MET A 371 0.85 -27.74 -7.80
CA MET A 371 -0.30 -28.65 -7.82
C MET A 371 -0.71 -28.99 -9.26
N LEU A 372 -0.77 -27.98 -10.13
CA LEU A 372 -1.12 -28.18 -11.53
C LEU A 372 -0.06 -28.96 -12.30
N GLU A 373 1.21 -28.78 -11.97
CA GLU A 373 2.29 -29.60 -12.50
C GLU A 373 2.03 -31.07 -12.15
N VAL A 374 1.84 -31.40 -10.87
CA VAL A 374 1.55 -32.79 -10.43
C VAL A 374 0.33 -33.37 -11.14
N LEU A 375 -0.79 -32.63 -11.21
CA LEU A 375 -2.00 -33.07 -11.91
C LEU A 375 -1.76 -33.32 -13.40
N THR A 376 -0.97 -32.46 -14.04
CA THR A 376 -0.60 -32.59 -15.45
C THR A 376 0.23 -33.84 -15.70
N TRP A 377 1.19 -34.15 -14.81
CA TRP A 377 1.99 -35.37 -14.86
C TRP A 377 1.13 -36.62 -14.68
N ILE A 378 0.20 -36.62 -13.71
CA ILE A 378 -0.75 -37.72 -13.51
C ILE A 378 -1.60 -37.94 -14.76
N TRP A 379 -2.11 -36.87 -15.36
CA TRP A 379 -2.93 -36.95 -16.56
C TRP A 379 -2.13 -37.50 -17.75
N MET A 380 -0.92 -37.00 -17.97
CA MET A 380 -0.02 -37.49 -19.01
C MET A 380 0.33 -38.98 -18.83
N TYR A 381 0.57 -39.41 -17.58
CA TYR A 381 0.83 -40.80 -17.24
C TYR A 381 -0.36 -41.71 -17.56
N LYS A 382 -1.58 -41.32 -17.12
CA LYS A 382 -2.81 -42.06 -17.42
C LYS A 382 -3.07 -42.16 -18.93
N LYS A 383 -2.88 -41.06 -19.67
CA LYS A 383 -3.03 -41.03 -21.14
C LYS A 383 -2.07 -41.97 -21.84
N LYS A 384 -0.80 -42.05 -21.41
CA LYS A 384 0.16 -43.02 -21.97
C LYS A 384 -0.27 -44.46 -21.68
N ARG A 385 -0.81 -44.74 -20.49
CA ARG A 385 -1.31 -46.07 -20.12
C ARG A 385 -2.57 -46.49 -20.87
N THR A 386 -3.47 -45.58 -21.24
CA THR A 386 -4.68 -45.93 -22.02
C THR A 386 -4.40 -46.11 -23.50
N LYS A 387 -3.36 -45.47 -24.06
CA LYS A 387 -2.95 -45.68 -25.47
C LYS A 387 -2.21 -47.00 -25.70
N LYS A 388 -1.34 -47.41 -24.76
CA LYS A 388 -0.58 -48.67 -24.84
C LYS A 388 -1.43 -49.93 -25.13
N PRO A 389 -2.54 -50.21 -24.41
CA PRO A 389 -3.35 -51.40 -24.63
C PRO A 389 -4.16 -51.37 -25.94
N VAL A 390 -4.35 -50.20 -26.58
CA VAL A 390 -5.04 -50.11 -27.88
C VAL A 390 -4.08 -50.40 -29.02
N GLU A 391 -2.84 -49.88 -28.99
CA GLU A 391 -1.82 -50.19 -30.00
C GLU A 391 -1.37 -51.66 -29.93
N GLU A 392 -1.27 -52.25 -28.73
CA GLU A 392 -0.91 -53.67 -28.56
C GLU A 392 -2.02 -54.63 -29.05
N PHE A 393 -3.29 -54.20 -29.00
CA PHE A 393 -4.43 -54.98 -29.51
C PHE A 393 -4.58 -54.86 -31.05
N ASP A 394 -4.39 -53.66 -31.62
CA ASP A 394 -4.44 -53.46 -33.08
C ASP A 394 -3.28 -54.15 -33.82
N ILE A 395 -2.08 -54.20 -33.22
CA ILE A 395 -0.95 -54.96 -33.79
C ILE A 395 -1.22 -56.47 -33.72
N GLY A 396 -1.90 -56.96 -32.67
CA GLY A 396 -2.29 -58.36 -32.55
C GLY A 396 -3.31 -58.83 -33.60
N GLN A 397 -4.17 -57.94 -34.11
CA GLN A 397 -5.16 -58.27 -35.15
C GLN A 397 -4.66 -58.11 -36.58
N GLN A 398 -3.53 -57.42 -36.83
CA GLN A 398 -2.91 -57.35 -38.16
C GLN A 398 -1.98 -58.53 -38.47
N HIS A 399 -1.71 -59.38 -37.47
CA HIS A 399 -0.80 -60.53 -37.57
C HIS A 399 -1.48 -61.90 -37.36
N ALA A 400 -2.82 -61.95 -37.31
CA ALA A 400 -3.63 -63.16 -37.33
C ALA A 400 -4.51 -63.14 -38.58
#